data_AF-A0A8S9UPT9-F1
#
_entry.id   AF-A0A8S9UPT9-F1
#
_cell.length_a   1.000
_cell.length_b   1.000
_cell.length_c   1.000
_cell.angle_alpha   90.00
_cell.angle_beta   90.00
_cell.angle_gamma   90.00
#
_symmetry.space_group_name_H-M   'P 1'
#
loop_
_entity.id
_entity.type
_entity.pdbx_description
1 polymer ?
#
loop_
_entity_poly.entity_id
_entity_poly.type
_entity_poly.pdbx_seq_one_letter_code
_entity_poly.pdbx_strand_id
1 'polypeptide(L)'
;MPRALPWTELVVGLNQEDIDLLLGSFKSYIIVKSDHVPCTVCTNAVPHNMRKRLLRCACNECKAAMPYAGCEWRGKLLKCEQEDLLDLFKVGSHVSTRRSLRPPRITRAMQSFANEMADQVLKPARIRTGLMRKFKLGLDTLPPLKVVQRFVYNYLA
;
A
#
# COMPACT_ATOMS: atom_id res chain seq x y z
N MET A 1 -6.74 -29.30 -4.62
CA MET A 1 -5.67 -28.37 -4.17
C MET A 1 -5.86 -27.03 -4.89
N PRO A 2 -5.72 -25.87 -4.22
CA PRO A 2 -5.77 -24.59 -4.91
C PRO A 2 -4.62 -24.54 -5.93
N ARG A 3 -4.89 -24.20 -7.19
CA ARG A 3 -3.83 -24.03 -8.20
C ARG A 3 -2.86 -22.94 -7.73
N ALA A 4 -1.57 -23.28 -7.68
CA ALA A 4 -0.52 -22.29 -7.47
C ALA A 4 -0.57 -21.28 -8.62
N LEU A 5 -0.71 -19.99 -8.29
CA LEU A 5 -0.65 -18.93 -9.30
C LEU A 5 0.81 -18.79 -9.77
N PRO A 6 1.05 -18.64 -11.09
CA PRO A 6 2.39 -18.43 -11.63
C PRO A 6 2.85 -16.99 -11.34
N TRP A 7 3.35 -16.75 -10.14
CA TRP A 7 3.85 -15.44 -9.73
C TRP A 7 5.11 -15.08 -10.51
N THR A 8 5.10 -13.92 -11.14
CA THR A 8 6.27 -13.30 -11.76
C THR A 8 6.89 -12.31 -10.78
N GLU A 9 8.20 -12.42 -10.57
CA GLU A 9 8.98 -11.44 -9.81
C GLU A 9 8.94 -10.08 -10.50
N LEU A 10 8.67 -9.03 -9.73
CA LEU A 10 8.87 -7.66 -10.19
C LEU A 10 10.16 -7.10 -9.62
N VAL A 11 10.35 -7.27 -8.31
CA VAL A 11 11.52 -6.84 -7.56
C VAL A 11 11.67 -7.73 -6.33
N VAL A 12 12.91 -7.95 -5.90
CA VAL A 12 13.29 -8.79 -4.76
C VAL A 12 14.34 -8.03 -3.94
N GLY A 13 14.26 -8.11 -2.61
CA GLY A 13 15.24 -7.54 -1.70
C GLY A 13 15.29 -6.01 -1.64
N LEU A 14 14.18 -5.33 -1.90
CA LEU A 14 14.11 -3.87 -1.77
C LEU A 14 13.71 -3.44 -0.36
N ASN A 15 14.11 -2.23 0.03
CA ASN A 15 13.65 -1.60 1.26
C ASN A 15 12.18 -1.12 1.15
N GLN A 16 11.62 -0.72 2.28
CA GLN A 16 10.22 -0.29 2.35
C GLN A 16 9.94 0.97 1.50
N GLU A 17 10.87 1.92 1.46
CA GLU A 17 10.69 3.20 0.77
C GLU A 17 10.59 3.00 -0.76
N ASP A 18 11.49 2.21 -1.32
CA ASP A 18 11.53 1.88 -2.75
C ASP A 18 10.27 1.10 -3.18
N ILE A 19 9.83 0.16 -2.33
CA ILE A 19 8.58 -0.57 -2.55
C ILE A 19 7.38 0.38 -2.49
N ASP A 20 7.33 1.31 -1.55
CA ASP A 20 6.22 2.26 -1.44
C ASP A 20 6.15 3.19 -2.66
N LEU A 21 7.31 3.61 -3.19
CA LEU A 21 7.40 4.35 -4.45
C LEU A 21 6.87 3.53 -5.63
N LEU A 22 7.28 2.27 -5.73
CA LEU A 22 6.83 1.35 -6.78
C LEU A 22 5.32 1.11 -6.70
N LEU A 23 4.79 0.84 -5.51
CA LEU A 23 3.35 0.73 -5.25
C LEU A 23 2.59 2.05 -5.50
N GLY A 24 3.27 3.18 -5.36
CA GLY A 24 2.80 4.50 -5.78
C GLY A 24 2.51 4.57 -7.28
N SER A 25 3.24 3.83 -8.13
CA SER A 25 3.05 3.81 -9.59
C SER A 25 1.90 2.90 -10.07
N PHE A 26 1.42 1.99 -9.23
CA PHE A 26 0.64 0.77 -9.54
C PHE A 26 -0.87 0.77 -9.85
N LYS A 27 -1.56 1.72 -10.49
CA LYS A 27 -3.06 1.79 -10.39
C LYS A 27 -3.61 1.65 -8.94
N SER A 28 -4.90 1.84 -8.72
CA SER A 28 -5.47 1.57 -7.40
C SER A 28 -5.58 0.08 -7.15
N TYR A 29 -5.19 -0.34 -5.95
CA TYR A 29 -5.30 -1.72 -5.47
C TYR A 29 -5.80 -1.75 -4.02
N ILE A 30 -6.28 -2.92 -3.61
CA ILE A 30 -6.64 -3.24 -2.22
C ILE A 30 -5.86 -4.47 -1.74
N ILE A 31 -5.60 -4.54 -0.45
CA ILE A 31 -5.08 -5.74 0.20
C ILE A 31 -6.27 -6.63 0.52
N VAL A 32 -6.30 -7.85 -0.03
CA VAL A 32 -7.40 -8.81 0.20
C VAL A 32 -7.05 -9.90 1.19
N LYS A 33 -5.75 -10.10 1.43
CA LYS A 33 -5.27 -11.04 2.43
C LYS A 33 -3.97 -10.54 3.02
N SER A 34 -3.77 -10.71 4.32
CA SER A 34 -2.53 -10.41 5.02
C SER A 34 -2.30 -11.50 6.06
N ASP A 35 -1.31 -12.35 5.83
CA ASP A 35 -0.97 -13.47 6.70
C ASP A 35 0.46 -13.33 7.21
N HIS A 36 0.75 -13.95 8.35
CA HIS A 36 2.11 -14.20 8.84
C HIS A 36 2.52 -15.61 8.42
N VAL A 37 3.68 -15.75 7.79
CA VAL A 37 4.22 -17.03 7.28
C VAL A 37 5.73 -17.08 7.55
N PRO A 38 6.37 -18.27 7.60
CA PRO A 38 7.82 -18.36 7.76
C PRO A 38 8.56 -17.51 6.73
N CYS A 39 9.58 -16.77 7.17
CA CYS A 39 10.31 -15.85 6.31
C CYS A 39 11.12 -16.60 5.25
N THR A 40 11.03 -16.11 4.01
CA THR A 40 11.85 -16.56 2.87
C THR A 40 12.48 -15.38 2.12
N VAL A 41 12.41 -14.17 2.69
CA VAL A 41 12.84 -12.92 2.03
C VAL A 41 14.28 -12.57 2.39
N CYS A 42 14.66 -12.73 3.66
CA CYS A 42 16.04 -12.51 4.10
C CYS A 42 16.78 -13.84 4.33
N THR A 43 18.09 -13.73 4.53
CA THR A 43 19.00 -14.86 4.79
C THR A 43 19.27 -15.07 6.28
N ASN A 44 18.52 -14.41 7.17
CA ASN A 44 18.70 -14.55 8.61
C ASN A 44 18.49 -16.00 9.05
N ALA A 45 19.49 -16.55 9.74
CA ALA A 45 19.50 -17.94 10.20
C ALA A 45 18.48 -18.22 11.31
N VAL A 46 18.02 -17.20 12.03
CA VAL A 46 17.03 -17.35 13.10
C VAL A 46 15.64 -17.48 12.49
N PRO A 47 14.88 -18.55 12.79
CA PRO A 47 13.51 -18.69 12.33
C PRO A 47 12.64 -17.52 12.80
N HIS A 48 11.99 -16.86 11.85
CA HIS A 48 11.06 -15.76 12.12
C HIS A 48 10.01 -15.71 11.01
N ASN A 49 9.02 -14.84 11.19
CA ASN A 49 7.93 -14.67 10.23
C ASN A 49 8.20 -13.52 9.27
N MET A 50 7.56 -13.60 8.11
CA MET A 50 7.33 -12.50 7.19
C MET A 50 5.84 -12.28 7.05
N ARG A 51 5.46 -11.03 6.77
CA ARG A 51 4.10 -10.65 6.43
C ARG A 51 3.86 -10.80 4.93
N LYS A 52 3.00 -11.74 4.55
CA LYS A 52 2.55 -11.98 3.17
C LYS A 52 1.23 -11.26 2.92
N ARG A 53 1.22 -10.31 1.97
CA ARG A 53 0.03 -9.56 1.55
C ARG A 53 -0.34 -9.87 0.11
N LEU A 54 -1.60 -10.20 -0.14
CA LEU A 54 -2.16 -10.35 -1.48
C LEU A 54 -2.94 -9.10 -1.88
N LEU A 55 -2.64 -8.60 -3.08
CA LEU A 55 -3.21 -7.39 -3.65
C LEU A 55 -4.15 -7.73 -4.81
N ARG A 56 -5.26 -7.01 -4.93
CA ARG A 56 -6.13 -7.05 -6.10
C ARG A 56 -6.33 -5.65 -6.66
N CYS A 57 -6.50 -5.58 -7.98
CA CYS A 57 -6.85 -4.35 -8.67
C CYS A 57 -8.19 -3.79 -8.14
N ALA A 58 -8.21 -2.49 -7.86
CA ALA A 58 -9.37 -1.71 -7.46
C ALA A 58 -9.54 -0.47 -8.35
N CYS A 59 -9.06 -0.56 -9.60
CA CYS A 59 -9.14 0.51 -10.58
C CYS A 59 -10.51 0.54 -11.23
N ASN A 60 -11.17 1.70 -11.22
CA ASN A 60 -12.50 1.87 -11.80
C ASN A 60 -12.49 1.62 -13.31
N GLU A 61 -11.45 2.02 -14.02
CA GLU A 61 -11.29 1.74 -15.46
C GLU A 61 -11.22 0.22 -15.73
N CYS A 62 -10.54 -0.53 -14.86
CA CYS A 62 -10.47 -1.98 -14.99
C CYS A 62 -11.81 -2.63 -14.61
N LYS A 63 -12.52 -2.08 -13.64
CA LYS A 63 -13.86 -2.54 -13.25
C LYS A 63 -14.88 -2.29 -14.36
N ALA A 64 -14.83 -1.14 -15.01
CA ALA A 64 -15.72 -0.78 -16.12
C ALA A 64 -15.45 -1.63 -17.37
N ALA A 65 -14.18 -1.92 -17.68
CA ALA A 65 -13.81 -2.77 -18.81
C ALA A 65 -14.18 -4.25 -18.61
N MET A 66 -14.34 -4.71 -17.37
CA MET A 66 -14.70 -6.10 -17.07
C MET A 66 -15.66 -6.20 -15.88
N PRO A 67 -16.93 -5.80 -16.06
CA PRO A 67 -17.88 -5.65 -14.96
C PRO A 67 -18.25 -6.98 -14.28
N TYR A 68 -18.21 -8.09 -15.01
CA TYR A 68 -18.70 -9.39 -14.53
C TYR A 68 -17.61 -10.34 -13.97
N ALA A 69 -16.36 -10.24 -14.42
CA ALA A 69 -15.27 -11.16 -14.02
C ALA A 69 -14.19 -10.50 -13.12
N GLY A 70 -14.13 -9.16 -13.11
CA GLY A 70 -13.13 -8.40 -12.37
C GLY A 70 -11.71 -8.53 -12.95
N CYS A 71 -10.87 -7.54 -12.66
CA CYS A 71 -9.53 -7.48 -13.23
C CYS A 71 -8.64 -8.66 -12.78
N GLU A 72 -7.97 -9.29 -13.75
CA GLU A 72 -7.12 -10.47 -13.53
C GLU A 72 -5.82 -10.16 -12.79
N TRP A 73 -5.34 -8.92 -12.84
CA TRP A 73 -4.13 -8.49 -12.15
C TRP A 73 -4.20 -8.75 -10.64
N ARG A 74 -3.14 -9.37 -10.13
CA ARG A 74 -2.91 -9.57 -8.69
C ARG A 74 -1.47 -9.24 -8.35
N GLY A 75 -1.27 -8.77 -7.12
CA GLY A 75 0.06 -8.57 -6.53
C GLY A 75 0.27 -9.44 -5.31
N LYS A 76 1.52 -9.76 -5.00
CA LYS A 76 1.95 -10.42 -3.76
C LYS A 76 3.14 -9.66 -3.22
N LEU A 77 3.00 -9.12 -2.02
CA LEU A 77 4.05 -8.43 -1.29
C LEU A 77 4.47 -9.30 -0.11
N LEU A 78 5.76 -9.57 0.01
CA LEU A 78 6.36 -10.25 1.16
C LEU A 78 7.21 -9.23 1.90
N LYS A 79 7.01 -9.07 3.21
CA LYS A 79 7.82 -8.19 4.05
C LYS A 79 8.42 -8.97 5.20
N CYS A 80 9.74 -8.97 5.34
CA CYS A 80 10.41 -9.49 6.51
C CYS A 80 10.02 -8.69 7.77
N GLU A 81 9.89 -9.36 8.92
CA GLU A 81 9.57 -8.71 10.20
C GLU A 81 10.79 -8.23 10.98
N GLN A 82 11.97 -8.77 10.67
CA GLN A 82 13.23 -8.46 11.35
C GLN A 82 14.10 -7.49 10.57
N GLU A 83 14.04 -7.56 9.24
CA GLU A 83 14.83 -6.72 8.34
C GLU A 83 13.90 -5.91 7.45
N ASP A 84 14.35 -4.74 7.00
CA ASP A 84 13.60 -3.94 6.04
C ASP A 84 13.84 -4.45 4.61
N LEU A 85 13.50 -5.71 4.38
CA LEU A 85 13.57 -6.36 3.08
C LEU A 85 12.18 -6.81 2.64
N LEU A 86 11.88 -6.55 1.38
CA LEU A 86 10.59 -6.81 0.77
C LEU A 86 10.74 -7.31 -0.66
N ASP A 87 9.89 -8.28 -1.00
CA ASP A 87 9.75 -8.81 -2.35
C ASP A 87 8.36 -8.53 -2.89
N LEU A 88 8.29 -8.13 -4.16
CA LEU A 88 7.04 -7.85 -4.84
C LEU A 88 6.93 -8.68 -6.11
N PHE A 89 5.80 -9.36 -6.23
CA PHE A 89 5.45 -10.21 -7.35
C PHE A 89 4.11 -9.78 -7.95
N LYS A 90 3.89 -10.10 -9.21
CA LYS A 90 2.60 -9.95 -9.89
C LYS A 90 2.17 -11.24 -10.57
N VAL A 91 0.89 -11.33 -10.91
CA VAL A 91 0.37 -12.29 -11.89
C VAL A 91 -0.80 -11.66 -12.63
N GLY A 92 -0.98 -12.06 -13.89
CA GLY A 92 -1.98 -11.49 -14.78
C GLY A 92 -1.68 -10.04 -15.17
N SER A 93 -2.60 -9.47 -15.93
CA SER A 93 -2.49 -8.11 -16.46
C SER A 93 -3.72 -7.28 -16.10
N HIS A 94 -3.54 -5.96 -16.09
CA HIS A 94 -4.69 -5.07 -16.01
C HIS A 94 -5.47 -5.14 -17.33
N VAL A 95 -6.80 -5.26 -17.24
CA VAL A 95 -7.66 -5.34 -18.43
C VAL A 95 -7.73 -4.02 -19.20
N SER A 96 -7.66 -2.90 -18.48
CA SER A 96 -7.55 -1.57 -19.07
C SER A 96 -6.12 -1.07 -18.92
N THR A 97 -5.64 -0.24 -19.85
CA THR A 97 -4.37 0.50 -19.70
C THR A 97 -4.58 1.82 -18.95
N ARG A 98 -5.80 2.39 -19.02
CA ARG A 98 -6.15 3.68 -18.39
C ARG A 98 -6.08 3.60 -16.87
N ARG A 99 -5.51 4.63 -16.25
CA ARG A 99 -5.49 4.77 -14.79
C ARG A 99 -6.71 5.59 -14.38
N SER A 100 -7.48 5.09 -13.42
CA SER A 100 -8.48 5.94 -12.75
C SER A 100 -7.76 6.98 -11.89
N LEU A 101 -8.36 8.16 -11.72
CA LEU A 101 -7.96 9.10 -10.67
C LEU A 101 -7.89 8.34 -9.34
N ARG A 102 -6.75 8.41 -8.67
CA ARG A 102 -6.61 7.79 -7.35
C ARG A 102 -7.26 8.69 -6.33
N PRO A 103 -8.15 8.18 -5.47
CA PRO A 103 -8.54 8.94 -4.30
C PRO A 103 -7.29 9.28 -3.49
N PRO A 104 -7.21 10.49 -2.90
CA PRO A 104 -6.16 10.87 -1.96
C PRO A 104 -5.95 9.77 -0.91
N ARG A 105 -4.74 9.18 -0.89
CA ARG A 105 -4.34 8.23 0.15
C ARG A 105 -3.32 8.90 1.05
N ILE A 106 -3.46 8.69 2.36
CA ILE A 106 -2.43 9.06 3.31
C ILE A 106 -1.25 8.08 3.13
N THR A 107 -0.19 8.53 2.47
CA THR A 107 1.03 7.73 2.24
C THR A 107 1.75 7.45 3.56
N ARG A 108 2.69 6.50 3.60
CA ARG A 108 3.48 6.24 4.82
C ARG A 108 4.26 7.48 5.30
N ALA A 109 4.86 8.23 4.38
CA ALA A 109 5.52 9.49 4.73
C ALA A 109 4.53 10.49 5.37
N MET A 110 3.30 10.57 4.84
CA MET A 110 2.24 11.39 5.42
C MET A 110 1.77 10.86 6.78
N GLN A 111 1.74 9.54 6.97
CA GLN A 111 1.42 8.91 8.24
C GLN A 111 2.48 9.21 9.30
N SER A 112 3.78 9.07 8.98
CA SER A 112 4.88 9.44 9.88
C SER A 112 4.77 10.88 10.32
N PHE A 113 4.61 11.80 9.35
CA PHE A 113 4.40 13.20 9.68
C PHE A 113 3.12 13.44 10.51
N ALA A 114 2.03 12.74 10.20
CA ALA A 114 0.80 12.87 10.97
C ALA A 114 0.96 12.35 12.40
N ASN A 115 1.74 11.28 12.62
CA ASN A 115 2.08 10.77 13.95
C ASN A 115 2.94 11.77 14.72
N GLU A 116 4.02 12.28 14.12
CA GLU A 116 4.90 13.31 14.73
C GLU A 116 4.10 14.55 15.18
N MET A 117 3.11 14.94 14.39
CA MET A 117 2.25 16.09 14.70
C MET A 117 1.15 15.72 15.72
N ALA A 118 0.69 14.47 15.74
CA ALA A 118 -0.24 13.97 16.74
C ALA A 118 0.43 13.84 18.12
N ASP A 119 1.70 13.44 18.18
CA ASP A 119 2.52 13.42 19.40
C ASP A 119 2.70 14.82 19.98
N GLN A 120 2.70 15.86 19.12
CA GLN A 120 2.64 17.27 19.50
C GLN A 120 1.22 17.76 19.85
N VAL A 121 0.25 16.86 19.99
CA VAL A 121 -1.15 17.14 20.36
C VAL A 121 -1.86 18.08 19.36
N LEU A 122 -1.42 18.09 18.10
CA LEU A 122 -2.05 18.93 17.09
C LEU A 122 -3.38 18.33 16.63
N LYS A 123 -4.40 19.19 16.52
CA LYS A 123 -5.73 18.78 16.05
C LYS A 123 -5.66 18.24 14.61
N PRO A 124 -6.46 17.22 14.23
CA PRO A 124 -6.44 16.63 12.89
C PRO A 124 -6.61 17.64 11.74
N ALA A 125 -7.34 18.75 11.94
CA ALA A 125 -7.46 19.82 10.96
C ALA A 125 -6.13 20.55 10.71
N ARG A 126 -5.34 20.79 11.76
CA ARG A 126 -4.00 21.40 11.66
C ARG A 126 -3.02 20.43 11.01
N ILE A 127 -3.09 19.14 11.35
CA ILE A 127 -2.30 18.07 10.71
C ILE A 127 -2.57 18.03 9.21
N ARG A 128 -3.85 18.08 8.79
CA ARG A 128 -4.23 18.13 7.37
C ARG A 128 -3.64 19.34 6.64
N THR A 129 -3.67 20.53 7.24
CA THR A 129 -3.02 21.72 6.65
C THR A 129 -1.49 21.56 6.59
N GLY A 130 -0.88 20.94 7.60
CA GLY A 130 0.54 20.59 7.60
C GLY A 130 0.90 19.64 6.46
N LEU A 131 0.08 18.61 6.22
CA LEU A 131 0.24 17.67 5.11
C LEU A 131 0.22 18.38 3.76
N MET A 132 -0.75 19.28 3.57
CA MET A 132 -0.86 20.09 2.35
C MET A 132 0.43 20.86 2.06
N ARG A 133 1.02 21.50 3.09
CA ARG A 133 2.23 22.30 2.96
C ARG A 133 3.49 21.44 2.78
N LYS A 134 3.71 20.44 3.63
CA LYS A 134 4.92 19.60 3.64
C LYS A 134 5.06 18.79 2.35
N PHE A 135 3.95 18.27 1.84
CA PHE A 135 3.94 17.41 0.65
C PHE A 135 3.48 18.12 -0.63
N LYS A 136 3.31 19.45 -0.59
CA LYS A 136 2.88 20.28 -1.74
C LYS A 136 1.61 19.72 -2.42
N LEU A 137 0.62 19.32 -1.63
CA LEU A 137 -0.61 18.68 -2.12
C LEU A 137 -1.65 19.72 -2.56
N GLY A 138 -2.34 19.44 -3.66
CA GLY A 138 -3.55 20.15 -4.09
C GLY A 138 -4.81 19.65 -3.38
N LEU A 139 -5.93 20.34 -3.55
CA LEU A 139 -7.22 19.93 -2.95
C LEU A 139 -7.72 18.56 -3.42
N ASP A 140 -7.33 18.17 -4.64
CA ASP A 140 -7.64 16.92 -5.33
C ASP A 140 -6.80 15.73 -4.85
N THR A 141 -5.63 16.01 -4.25
CA THR A 141 -4.64 15.03 -3.77
C THR A 141 -4.51 15.00 -2.25
N LEU A 142 -5.07 16.01 -1.56
CA LEU A 142 -5.09 16.12 -0.11
C LEU A 142 -6.12 15.17 0.52
N PRO A 143 -5.73 14.33 1.49
CA PRO A 143 -6.68 13.46 2.20
C PRO A 143 -7.82 14.26 2.83
N PRO A 144 -9.07 13.80 2.71
CA PRO A 144 -10.20 14.41 3.40
C PRO A 144 -9.97 14.44 4.91
N LEU A 145 -10.51 15.46 5.60
CA LEU A 145 -10.35 15.62 7.05
C LEU A 145 -10.78 14.36 7.82
N LYS A 146 -11.88 13.73 7.40
CA LYS A 146 -12.39 12.48 8.00
C LYS A 146 -11.37 11.34 7.94
N VAL A 147 -10.55 11.27 6.89
CA VAL A 147 -9.50 10.26 6.75
C VAL A 147 -8.36 10.53 7.73
N VAL A 148 -7.93 11.79 7.85
CA VAL A 148 -6.88 12.20 8.80
C VAL A 148 -7.34 11.99 10.24
N GLN A 149 -8.58 12.37 10.57
CA GLN A 149 -9.18 12.14 11.88
C GLN A 149 -9.17 10.65 12.26
N ARG A 150 -9.71 9.79 11.38
CA ARG A 150 -9.73 8.34 11.62
C ARG A 150 -8.33 7.77 11.83
N PHE A 151 -7.36 8.23 11.04
CA PHE A 151 -5.97 7.79 11.18
C PHE A 151 -5.38 8.20 12.54
N VAL A 152 -5.47 9.47 12.90
CA VAL A 152 -4.91 10.01 14.15
C VAL A 152 -5.58 9.38 15.37
N TYR A 153 -6.90 9.20 15.38
CA TYR A 153 -7.59 8.58 16.51
C TYR A 153 -7.24 7.10 16.68
N ASN A 154 -7.00 6.36 15.58
CA ASN A 154 -6.55 4.98 15.65
C ASN A 154 -5.08 4.85 16.11
N TYR A 155 -4.27 5.91 15.94
CA TYR A 155 -2.88 5.93 16.38
C TYR A 155 -2.75 6.24 17.88
N LEU A 156 -3.62 7.12 18.40
CA LEU A 156 -3.64 7.53 19.81
C LEU A 156 -4.45 6.60 20.73
N ALA A 157 -5.17 5.62 20.17
CA ALA A 157 -5.98 4.65 20.90
C ALA A 157 -5.16 3.40 21.25
#